data_AF-A0A6B0WDA2-F1
#
_entry.id   AF-A0A6B0WDA2-F1
#
_cell.length_a   1.000
_cell.length_b   1.000
_cell.length_c   1.000
_cell.angle_alpha   90.00
_cell.angle_beta   90.00
_cell.angle_gamma   90.00
#
_symmetry.space_group_name_H-M   'P 1'
#
loop_
_entity.id
_entity.type
_entity.pdbx_description
1 polymer ?
#
loop_
_entity_poly.entity_id
_entity_poly.type
_entity_poly.pdbx_seq_one_letter_code
_entity_poly.pdbx_strand_id
1 'polypeptide(L)'
;VHMVGGIVGALLLGLFAEAAIGGVDGAFFGAAEQFLRQVISIVIAVVFSFVATYVIAIIIDRTMGLRVSEDEERRGLDITLHEEQGYVLTE
;
A
#
# COMPACT_ATOMS: atom_id res chain seq x y z
N VAL A 1 -0.88 -0.23 8.86
CA VAL A 1 -2.22 0.33 8.55
C VAL A 1 -2.74 -0.17 7.21
N HIS A 2 -2.13 0.17 6.08
CA HIS A 2 -2.72 -0.10 4.75
C HIS A 2 -2.64 -1.56 4.26
N MET A 3 -1.45 -2.12 4.01
CA MET A 3 -1.32 -3.46 3.41
C MET A 3 -1.95 -4.55 4.29
N VAL A 4 -1.45 -4.70 5.53
CA VAL A 4 -1.95 -5.73 6.45
C VAL A 4 -3.43 -5.53 6.75
N GLY A 5 -3.87 -4.28 6.96
CA GLY A 5 -5.29 -3.97 7.21
C GLY A 5 -6.18 -4.30 6.01
N GLY A 6 -5.74 -3.98 4.79
CA GLY A 6 -6.45 -4.31 3.55
C GLY A 6 -6.56 -5.80 3.30
N ILE A 7 -5.48 -6.56 3.55
CA ILE A 7 -5.48 -8.03 3.42
C ILE A 7 -6.44 -8.64 4.43
N VAL A 8 -6.33 -8.27 5.71
CA VAL A 8 -7.22 -8.77 6.76
C VAL A 8 -8.68 -8.42 6.44
N GLY A 9 -8.96 -7.18 6.04
CA GLY A 9 -10.30 -6.75 5.65
C GLY A 9 -10.87 -7.54 4.47
N ALA A 10 -10.08 -7.78 3.42
CA ALA A 10 -10.51 -8.54 2.25
C ALA A 10 -10.77 -10.02 2.56
N LEU A 11 -9.97 -10.65 3.43
CA LEU A 11 -10.20 -12.01 3.92
C LEU A 11 -11.50 -12.09 4.74
N LEU A 12 -11.71 -11.14 5.66
CA LEU A 12 -12.92 -11.07 6.46
C LEU A 12 -14.16 -10.84 5.58
N LEU A 13 -14.07 -10.00 4.54
CA LEU A 13 -15.15 -9.85 3.57
C LEU A 13 -15.52 -11.18 2.90
N GLY A 14 -14.53 -12.01 2.57
CA GLY A 14 -14.76 -13.34 2.00
C GLY A 14 -15.49 -14.31 2.92
N LEU A 15 -15.41 -14.09 4.24
CA LEU A 15 -16.08 -14.90 5.26
C LEU A 15 -17.47 -14.35 5.61
N PHE A 16 -17.57 -13.04 5.83
CA PHE A 16 -18.70 -12.37 6.47
C PHE A 16 -19.62 -11.59 5.52
N ALA A 17 -19.37 -11.57 4.21
CA ALA A 17 -20.31 -10.97 3.28
C ALA A 17 -21.71 -11.60 3.41
N GLU A 18 -22.76 -10.79 3.34
CA GLU A 18 -24.14 -11.26 3.47
C GLU A 18 -24.98 -10.65 2.34
N ALA A 19 -25.71 -11.50 1.61
CA ALA A 19 -26.47 -11.09 0.44
C ALA A 19 -27.56 -10.06 0.77
N ALA A 20 -28.12 -10.09 1.98
CA ALA A 20 -29.09 -9.10 2.45
C ALA A 20 -28.50 -7.67 2.54
N ILE A 21 -27.18 -7.53 2.65
CA ILE A 21 -26.48 -6.25 2.74
C ILE A 21 -25.86 -5.85 1.40
N GLY A 22 -25.18 -6.80 0.74
CA GLY A 22 -24.31 -6.52 -0.42
C GLY A 22 -24.59 -7.36 -1.66
N GLY A 23 -25.66 -8.16 -1.66
CA GLY A 23 -26.07 -8.98 -2.82
C GLY A 23 -25.24 -10.24 -3.07
N VAL A 24 -24.22 -10.52 -2.25
CA VAL A 24 -23.37 -11.71 -2.33
C VAL A 24 -23.09 -12.24 -0.93
N ASP A 25 -23.21 -13.55 -0.76
CA ASP A 25 -22.85 -14.23 0.49
C ASP A 25 -21.36 -14.54 0.57
N GLY A 26 -20.85 -14.59 1.80
CA GLY A 26 -19.53 -15.06 2.16
C GLY A 26 -19.58 -16.53 2.61
N ALA A 27 -18.41 -17.05 2.97
CA ALA A 27 -18.27 -18.46 3.33
C ALA A 27 -19.16 -18.89 4.51
N PHE A 28 -19.40 -18.02 5.50
CA PHE A 28 -20.26 -18.34 6.64
C PHE A 28 -21.76 -18.30 6.34
N PHE A 29 -22.15 -17.76 5.19
CA PHE A 29 -23.54 -17.65 4.76
C PHE A 29 -23.89 -18.58 3.58
N GLY A 30 -22.94 -19.42 3.13
CA GLY A 30 -23.20 -20.49 2.16
C GLY A 30 -22.40 -20.41 0.86
N ALA A 31 -21.63 -19.33 0.64
CA ALA A 31 -20.82 -19.14 -0.56
C ALA A 31 -19.32 -19.22 -0.24
N ALA A 32 -18.83 -20.44 0.00
CA ALA A 32 -17.43 -20.70 0.36
C ALA A 32 -16.44 -20.24 -0.72
N GLU A 33 -16.86 -20.23 -1.99
CA GLU A 33 -16.05 -19.74 -3.11
C GLU A 33 -15.71 -18.25 -2.99
N GLN A 34 -16.51 -17.47 -2.26
CA GLN A 34 -16.25 -16.04 -2.06
C GLN A 34 -14.94 -15.81 -1.31
N PHE A 35 -14.61 -16.63 -0.31
CA PHE A 35 -13.33 -16.54 0.38
C PHE A 35 -12.15 -16.77 -0.57
N LEU A 36 -12.24 -17.78 -1.45
CA LEU A 36 -11.19 -18.05 -2.43
C LEU A 36 -11.05 -16.92 -3.45
N ARG A 37 -12.15 -16.31 -3.89
CA ARG A 37 -12.13 -15.13 -4.77
C ARG A 37 -11.40 -13.96 -4.12
N GLN A 38 -11.59 -13.74 -2.81
CA GLN A 38 -10.87 -12.71 -2.08
C GLN A 38 -9.37 -13.01 -1.98
N VAL A 39 -8.99 -14.26 -1.69
CA VAL A 39 -7.57 -14.68 -1.68
C VAL A 39 -6.91 -14.42 -3.03
N ILE A 40 -7.55 -14.81 -4.14
CA ILE A 40 -7.02 -14.59 -5.49
C ILE A 40 -6.87 -13.09 -5.77
N SER A 41 -7.88 -12.29 -5.41
CA SER A 41 -7.86 -10.83 -5.58
C SER A 41 -6.71 -10.18 -4.82
N ILE A 42 -6.45 -10.62 -3.58
CA ILE A 42 -5.33 -10.15 -2.76
C ILE A 42 -4.00 -10.46 -3.46
N VAL A 43 -3.80 -11.71 -3.90
CA VAL A 43 -2.56 -12.13 -4.56
C VAL A 43 -2.30 -11.32 -5.81
N ILE A 44 -3.32 -11.13 -6.66
CA ILE A 44 -3.21 -10.32 -7.87
C ILE A 44 -2.81 -8.88 -7.52
N ALA A 45 -3.49 -8.25 -6.57
CA ALA A 45 -3.22 -6.88 -6.17
C ALA A 45 -1.80 -6.71 -5.60
N VAL A 46 -1.35 -7.61 -4.73
CA VAL A 46 -0.01 -7.59 -4.14
C VAL A 46 1.06 -7.77 -5.22
N VAL A 47 0.92 -8.79 -6.08
CA VAL A 47 1.90 -9.05 -7.14
C VAL A 47 1.97 -7.89 -8.11
N PHE A 48 0.82 -7.41 -8.59
CA PHE A 48 0.76 -6.30 -9.53
C PHE A 48 1.35 -5.02 -8.93
N SER A 49 0.88 -4.61 -7.75
CA SER A 49 1.35 -3.36 -7.12
C SER A 49 2.84 -3.41 -6.80
N PHE A 50 3.35 -4.54 -6.28
CA PHE A 50 4.77 -4.70 -5.99
C PHE A 50 5.62 -4.67 -7.27
N VAL A 51 5.31 -5.50 -8.26
CA VAL A 51 6.10 -5.62 -9.49
C VAL A 51 6.08 -4.33 -10.29
N ALA A 52 4.89 -3.74 -10.51
CA ALA A 52 4.77 -2.50 -11.27
C ALA A 52 5.50 -1.35 -10.58
N THR A 53 5.30 -1.18 -9.27
CA THR A 53 5.98 -0.10 -8.51
C THR A 53 7.49 -0.33 -8.48
N TYR A 54 7.95 -1.56 -8.31
CA TYR A 54 9.37 -1.89 -8.31
C TYR A 54 10.04 -1.55 -9.65
N VAL A 55 9.41 -1.92 -10.77
CA VAL A 55 9.90 -1.59 -12.11
C VAL A 55 9.96 -0.07 -12.31
N ILE A 56 8.89 0.64 -11.94
CA ILE A 56 8.83 2.10 -12.04
C ILE A 56 9.92 2.76 -11.20
N ALA A 57 10.06 2.34 -9.93
CA ALA A 57 11.04 2.88 -9.01
C ALA A 57 12.47 2.69 -9.53
N ILE A 58 12.79 1.51 -10.07
CA ILE A 58 14.09 1.24 -10.68
C ILE A 58 14.35 2.13 -11.90
N ILE A 59 13.35 2.31 -12.76
CA ILE A 59 13.51 3.15 -13.95
C ILE A 59 13.83 4.57 -13.53
N ILE A 60 13.07 5.14 -12.59
CA ILE A 60 13.29 6.50 -12.07
C ILE A 60 14.66 6.61 -11.40
N ASP A 61 15.02 5.64 -10.55
CA ASP A 61 16.28 5.65 -9.83
C ASP A 61 17.49 5.65 -10.77
N ARG A 62 17.41 4.91 -11.88
CA ARG A 62 18.49 4.86 -12.88
C ARG A 62 18.53 6.03 -13.85
N THR A 63 17.42 6.73 -14.08
CA THR A 63 17.38 7.84 -15.05
C THR A 63 17.60 9.20 -14.42
N MET A 64 17.11 9.42 -13.21
CA MET A 64 17.19 10.72 -12.53
C MET A 64 17.54 10.63 -11.03
N GLY A 65 17.57 9.42 -10.47
CA GLY A 65 17.76 9.21 -9.03
C GLY A 65 16.46 9.40 -8.26
N LEU A 66 16.08 8.41 -7.45
CA LEU A 66 14.85 8.47 -6.66
C LEU A 66 15.08 9.00 -5.24
N ARG A 67 16.26 8.74 -4.67
CA ARG A 67 16.67 9.18 -3.32
C ARG A 67 17.71 10.29 -3.42
N VAL A 68 17.64 11.26 -2.50
CA VAL A 68 18.68 12.29 -2.34
C VAL A 68 20.01 11.67 -1.90
N SER A 69 21.10 12.45 -1.99
CA SER A 69 22.41 12.02 -1.49
C SER A 69 22.39 11.82 0.04
N GLU A 70 23.30 10.99 0.57
CA GLU A 70 23.43 10.81 2.03
C GLU A 70 23.70 12.12 2.77
N ASP A 71 24.48 13.03 2.17
CA ASP A 71 24.79 14.33 2.76
C ASP A 71 23.54 15.24 2.80
N GLU A 72 22.68 15.18 1.80
CA GLU A 72 21.40 15.89 1.80
C GLU A 72 20.43 15.32 2.84
N GLU A 73 20.35 13.99 2.93
CA GLU A 73 19.51 13.30 3.91
C GLU A 73 19.94 13.63 5.35
N ARG A 74 21.25 13.67 5.61
CA ARG A 74 21.81 14.03 6.94
C ARG A 74 21.56 15.49 7.31
N ARG A 75 21.61 16.41 6.34
CA ARG A 75 21.31 17.83 6.56
C ARG A 75 19.81 18.11 6.72
N GLY A 76 18.96 17.26 6.13
CA GLY A 76 17.50 17.37 6.17
C GLY A 76 16.92 17.91 4.86
N LEU A 77 15.81 17.31 4.41
CA LEU A 77 15.15 17.64 3.15
C LEU A 77 14.53 19.05 3.15
N ASP A 78 14.11 19.54 4.32
CA ASP A 78 13.60 20.91 4.48
C ASP A 78 14.69 21.91 4.07
N ILE A 79 15.92 21.75 4.56
CA ILE A 79 17.03 22.66 4.26
C ILE A 79 17.53 22.46 2.83
N THR A 80 17.64 21.21 2.38
CA THR A 80 18.37 20.88 1.15
C THR A 80 17.53 20.93 -0.12
N LEU A 81 16.22 20.71 -0.02
CA LEU A 81 15.30 20.76 -1.17
C LEU A 81 14.27 21.89 -1.09
N HIS A 82 13.97 22.39 0.11
CA HIS A 82 12.90 23.38 0.31
C HIS A 82 13.43 24.73 0.84
N GLU A 83 14.72 24.82 1.21
CA GLU A 83 15.35 26.00 1.82
C GLU A 83 14.59 26.53 3.05
N GLU A 84 13.92 25.63 3.79
CA GLU A 84 13.05 25.95 4.92
C GLU A 84 13.49 25.20 6.20
N GLN A 85 12.91 25.61 7.33
CA GLN A 85 13.00 24.88 8.61
C GLN A 85 11.58 24.64 9.12
N GLY A 86 11.18 23.37 9.29
CA GLY A 86 9.84 23.02 9.78
C GLY A 86 9.51 23.61 11.15
N TYR A 87 10.51 23.77 12.02
CA TYR A 87 10.38 24.43 13.32
C TYR A 87 11.64 25.24 13.65
N VAL A 88 11.45 26.50 14.02
CA VAL A 88 12.50 27.33 14.61
C VAL A 88 12.28 27.33 16.11
N LEU A 89 13.06 26.52 16.83
CA LEU A 89 13.03 26.53 18.29
C LEU A 89 13.79 27.76 18.77
N THR A 90 13.06 28.77 19.23
CA THR A 90 13.64 29.87 20.00
C THR A 90 14.07 29.32 21.36
N GLU A 91 15.32 29.54 21.74
CA GLU A 91 15.77 29.38 23.14
C GLU A 91 15.02 30.33 24.08
#